data_AF-A0A166QQI1-F1
#
_entry.id   AF-A0A166QQI1-F1
#
_cell.length_a   1.000
_cell.length_b   1.000
_cell.length_c   1.000
_cell.angle_alpha   90.00
_cell.angle_beta   90.00
_cell.angle_gamma   90.00
#
_symmetry.space_group_name_H-M   'P 1'
#
loop_
_entity.id
_entity.type
_entity.pdbx_description
1 polymer ?
#
loop_
_entity_poly.entity_id
_entity_poly.type
_entity_poly.pdbx_seq_one_letter_code
_entity_poly.pdbx_strand_id
1 'polypeptide(L)'
;MPELIKLLGRPKASIYRKARKLGLKRNPAYAFWSTAEEALLAENYPDMPMQQLVKLFRRPDTAIYRKARENGLLRSPSFFASEHSGRFIVKPSTKIQPDRFWKESDISQLALLYPDTPMPELIRLLGRPKEAIYQKARKLGLKRNPPFLVWTASEEAKLAEHYPETPMQQLVVVFGRPNTAIYKKARAHGLQRSPSFFASEHSGRFS
;
A
#
# COMPACT_ATOMS: atom_id res chain seq x y z
N MET A 1 1.43 -4.44 -29.80
CA MET A 1 0.92 -5.61 -29.03
C MET A 1 -0.41 -5.32 -28.32
N PRO A 2 -0.60 -4.17 -27.64
CA PRO A 2 -1.91 -3.80 -27.07
C PRO A 2 -3.01 -3.73 -28.14
N GLU A 3 -2.71 -3.11 -29.29
CA GLU A 3 -3.62 -3.04 -30.44
C GLU A 3 -4.08 -4.41 -30.97
N LEU A 4 -3.18 -5.41 -30.98
CA LEU A 4 -3.50 -6.75 -31.49
C LEU A 4 -4.39 -7.55 -30.54
N ILE A 5 -4.25 -7.32 -29.23
CA ILE A 5 -5.12 -7.91 -28.20
C ILE A 5 -6.51 -7.30 -28.29
N LYS A 6 -6.59 -5.97 -28.47
CA LYS A 6 -7.85 -5.23 -28.65
C LYS A 6 -8.58 -5.65 -29.93
N LEU A 7 -7.84 -5.77 -31.03
CA LEU A 7 -8.39 -6.16 -32.33
C LEU A 7 -8.92 -7.59 -32.35
N LEU A 8 -8.21 -8.53 -31.72
CA LEU A 8 -8.57 -9.95 -31.74
C LEU A 8 -9.44 -10.39 -30.56
N GLY A 9 -9.58 -9.56 -29.52
CA GLY A 9 -10.31 -9.89 -28.30
C GLY A 9 -9.79 -11.13 -27.57
N ARG A 10 -8.52 -11.52 -27.80
CA ARG A 10 -7.92 -12.75 -27.25
C ARG A 10 -6.80 -12.45 -26.27
N PRO A 11 -6.64 -13.27 -25.22
CA PRO A 11 -5.48 -13.18 -24.33
C PRO A 11 -4.17 -13.34 -25.10
N LYS A 12 -3.16 -12.53 -24.77
CA LYS A 12 -1.82 -12.51 -25.37
C LYS A 12 -1.24 -13.91 -25.59
N ALA A 13 -1.33 -14.78 -24.59
CA ALA A 13 -0.79 -16.15 -24.65
C ALA A 13 -1.47 -17.02 -25.73
N SER A 14 -2.77 -16.85 -25.95
CA SER A 14 -3.53 -17.60 -26.97
C SER A 14 -3.10 -17.20 -28.38
N ILE A 15 -2.89 -15.89 -28.61
CA ILE A 15 -2.41 -15.34 -29.88
C ILE A 15 -1.03 -15.92 -30.22
N TYR A 16 -0.10 -15.94 -29.27
CA TYR A 16 1.23 -16.53 -29.50
C TYR A 16 1.18 -18.02 -29.80
N ARG A 17 0.34 -18.78 -29.08
CA ARG A 17 0.19 -20.22 -29.30
C ARG A 17 -0.35 -20.50 -30.71
N LYS A 18 -1.34 -19.72 -31.17
CA LYS A 18 -1.89 -19.84 -32.52
C LYS A 18 -0.88 -19.42 -33.58
N ALA A 19 -0.16 -18.31 -33.39
CA ALA A 19 0.88 -17.86 -34.32
C ALA A 19 1.99 -18.92 -34.50
N ARG A 20 2.41 -19.56 -33.40
CA ARG A 20 3.37 -20.69 -33.45
C ARG A 20 2.81 -21.90 -34.20
N LYS A 21 1.55 -22.29 -33.94
CA LYS A 21 0.88 -23.38 -34.66
C LYS A 21 0.73 -23.10 -36.16
N LEU A 22 0.64 -21.82 -36.54
CA LEU A 22 0.58 -21.37 -37.93
C LEU A 22 1.97 -21.15 -38.56
N GLY A 23 3.06 -21.45 -37.86
CA GLY A 23 4.42 -21.29 -38.39
C GLY A 23 4.84 -19.83 -38.60
N LEU A 24 4.11 -18.85 -38.06
CA LEU A 24 4.42 -17.43 -38.21
C LEU A 24 5.70 -17.11 -37.42
N LYS A 25 6.78 -16.81 -38.14
CA LYS A 25 8.05 -16.34 -37.57
C LYS A 25 7.99 -14.83 -37.38
N ARG A 26 8.68 -14.30 -36.36
CA ARG A 26 8.88 -12.84 -36.25
C ARG A 26 9.61 -12.36 -37.48
N ASN A 27 9.21 -11.20 -38.01
CA ASN A 27 9.96 -10.54 -39.08
C ASN A 27 11.45 -10.47 -38.68
N PRO A 28 12.38 -11.01 -39.48
CA PRO A 28 13.82 -11.01 -39.20
C PRO A 28 14.40 -9.62 -38.95
N ALA A 29 13.78 -8.58 -39.50
CA ALA A 29 14.14 -7.19 -39.19
C ALA A 29 14.10 -6.93 -37.68
N TYR A 30 13.22 -7.57 -36.90
CA TYR A 30 13.20 -7.44 -35.43
C TYR A 30 14.34 -8.19 -34.71
N ALA A 31 15.04 -9.10 -35.39
CA ALA A 31 16.10 -9.92 -34.81
C ALA A 31 17.49 -9.30 -34.97
N PHE A 32 17.73 -8.59 -36.08
CA PHE A 32 19.05 -8.05 -36.41
C PHE A 32 19.05 -6.53 -36.36
N TRP A 33 20.10 -5.96 -35.75
CA TRP A 33 20.43 -4.54 -35.81
C TRP A 33 21.55 -4.37 -36.83
N SER A 34 21.35 -3.48 -37.80
CA SER A 34 22.41 -3.09 -38.73
C SER A 34 23.38 -2.10 -38.08
N THR A 35 24.60 -2.01 -38.60
CA THR A 35 25.60 -1.02 -38.15
C THR A 35 25.07 0.41 -38.24
N ALA A 36 24.28 0.72 -39.27
CA ALA A 36 23.62 2.01 -39.43
C ALA A 36 22.56 2.27 -38.33
N GLU A 37 21.74 1.27 -37.98
CA GLU A 37 20.77 1.42 -36.88
C GLU A 37 21.47 1.57 -35.52
N GLU A 38 22.61 0.91 -35.31
CA GLU A 38 23.40 1.05 -34.08
C GLU A 38 24.03 2.43 -33.96
N ALA A 39 24.55 2.98 -35.06
CA ALA A 39 25.07 4.35 -35.10
C ALA A 39 23.96 5.38 -34.81
N LEU A 40 22.79 5.23 -35.45
CA LEU A 40 21.63 6.07 -35.19
C LEU A 40 21.16 5.95 -33.73
N LEU A 41 21.21 4.74 -33.15
CA LEU A 41 20.84 4.55 -31.75
C LEU A 41 21.84 5.26 -30.83
N ALA A 42 23.15 5.15 -31.08
CA ALA A 42 24.17 5.83 -30.29
C ALA A 42 24.02 7.35 -30.32
N GLU A 43 23.72 7.91 -31.48
CA GLU A 43 23.52 9.35 -31.68
C GLU A 43 22.25 9.87 -30.97
N ASN A 44 21.14 9.15 -31.09
CA ASN A 44 19.83 9.67 -30.67
C ASN A 44 19.41 9.23 -29.26
N TYR A 45 19.92 8.11 -28.75
CA TYR A 45 19.50 7.56 -27.45
C TYR A 45 19.74 8.48 -26.24
N PRO A 46 20.80 9.32 -26.15
CA PRO A 46 21.03 10.15 -24.99
C PRO A 46 19.85 11.07 -24.64
N ASP A 47 19.28 11.77 -25.63
CA ASP A 47 18.29 12.83 -25.44
C ASP A 47 16.90 12.53 -26.01
N MET A 48 16.77 11.63 -27.00
CA MET A 48 15.50 11.44 -27.70
C MET A 48 14.48 10.66 -26.85
N PRO A 49 13.24 11.15 -26.63
CA PRO A 49 12.21 10.44 -25.88
C PRO A 49 11.92 9.04 -26.42
N MET A 50 11.65 8.08 -25.52
CA MET A 50 11.45 6.67 -25.92
C MET A 50 10.32 6.50 -26.96
N GLN A 51 9.27 7.32 -26.89
CA GLN A 51 8.18 7.30 -27.88
C GLN A 51 8.66 7.66 -29.29
N GLN A 52 9.61 8.60 -29.42
CA GLN A 52 10.20 8.97 -30.70
C GLN A 52 11.15 7.89 -31.21
N LEU A 53 11.97 7.30 -30.33
CA LEU A 53 12.83 6.17 -30.68
C LEU A 53 12.01 4.96 -31.18
N VAL A 54 10.87 4.64 -30.56
CA VAL A 54 9.96 3.58 -31.02
C VAL A 54 9.45 3.84 -32.43
N LYS A 55 9.14 5.10 -32.76
CA LYS A 55 8.72 5.50 -34.12
C LYS A 55 9.87 5.42 -35.12
N LEU A 56 11.05 5.92 -34.75
CA LEU A 56 12.25 5.96 -35.57
C LEU A 56 12.69 4.54 -35.98
N PHE A 57 12.87 3.65 -35.00
CA PHE A 57 13.34 2.30 -35.24
C PHE A 57 12.23 1.32 -35.64
N ARG A 58 10.95 1.74 -35.55
CA ARG A 58 9.77 0.88 -35.74
C ARG A 58 9.83 -0.41 -34.92
N ARG A 59 10.46 -0.33 -33.74
CA ARG A 59 10.74 -1.42 -32.80
C ARG A 59 10.12 -1.10 -31.44
N PRO A 60 9.70 -2.11 -30.66
CA PRO A 60 9.21 -1.86 -29.31
C PRO A 60 10.33 -1.32 -28.42
N ASP A 61 9.98 -0.46 -27.47
CA ASP A 61 10.84 0.11 -26.44
C ASP A 61 11.78 -0.91 -25.79
N THR A 62 11.28 -2.10 -25.47
CA THR A 62 12.05 -3.20 -24.88
C THR A 62 13.25 -3.64 -25.75
N ALA A 63 13.11 -3.64 -27.07
CA ALA A 63 14.20 -3.99 -27.98
C ALA A 63 15.26 -2.88 -28.06
N ILE A 64 14.81 -1.62 -27.98
CA ILE A 64 15.67 -0.43 -27.98
C ILE A 64 16.46 -0.35 -26.67
N TYR A 65 15.81 -0.51 -25.52
CA TYR A 65 16.47 -0.58 -24.21
C TYR A 65 17.49 -1.71 -24.13
N ARG A 66 17.14 -2.90 -24.63
CA ARG A 66 18.06 -4.04 -24.65
C ARG A 66 19.30 -3.72 -25.49
N LYS A 67 19.12 -3.17 -26.70
CA LYS A 67 20.24 -2.84 -27.56
C LYS A 67 21.09 -1.69 -27.01
N ALA A 68 20.47 -0.66 -26.46
CA ALA A 68 21.18 0.43 -25.79
C ALA A 68 22.04 -0.09 -24.63
N ARG A 69 21.51 -1.03 -23.83
CA ARG A 69 22.26 -1.70 -22.76
C ARG A 69 23.43 -2.53 -23.29
N GLU A 70 23.21 -3.30 -24.36
CA GLU A 70 24.27 -4.08 -25.03
C GLU A 70 25.40 -3.18 -25.55
N ASN A 71 25.04 -2.00 -26.08
CA ASN A 71 25.98 -1.00 -26.60
C ASN A 71 26.49 -0.03 -25.53
N GLY A 72 26.15 -0.20 -24.24
CA GLY A 72 26.60 0.66 -23.14
C GLY A 72 26.09 2.11 -23.17
N LEU A 73 25.01 2.38 -23.92
CA LEU A 73 24.47 3.72 -24.09
C LEU A 73 23.70 4.18 -22.86
N LEU A 74 23.98 5.40 -22.41
CA LEU A 74 23.32 6.06 -21.29
C LEU A 74 22.44 7.22 -21.77
N ARG A 75 21.45 7.57 -20.94
CA ARG A 75 20.69 8.81 -21.11
C ARG A 75 21.51 10.00 -20.61
N SER A 76 21.37 11.14 -21.27
CA SER A 76 22.04 12.38 -20.90
C SER A 76 21.46 12.96 -19.59
N PRO A 77 22.23 13.81 -18.87
CA PRO A 77 21.69 14.60 -17.76
C PRO A 77 20.52 15.49 -18.16
N SER A 78 20.56 16.08 -19.36
CA SER A 78 19.48 16.89 -19.96
C SER A 78 18.19 16.09 -20.12
N PHE A 79 18.27 14.84 -20.59
CA PHE A 79 17.11 13.96 -20.67
C PHE A 79 16.47 13.73 -19.30
N PHE A 80 17.28 13.49 -18.27
CA PHE A 80 16.78 13.29 -16.90
C PHE A 80 16.16 14.55 -16.28
N ALA A 81 16.65 15.73 -16.66
CA ALA A 81 16.06 17.01 -16.25
C ALA A 81 14.78 17.36 -17.01
N SER A 82 14.51 16.70 -18.14
CA SER A 82 13.30 16.92 -18.95
C SER A 82 12.05 16.24 -18.38
N GLU A 83 10.89 16.66 -18.89
CA GLU A 83 9.59 16.03 -18.62
C GLU A 83 9.49 14.58 -19.11
N HIS A 84 10.39 14.15 -19.99
CA HIS A 84 10.36 12.82 -20.61
C HIS A 84 11.06 11.74 -19.75
N SER A 85 11.72 12.11 -18.66
CA SER A 85 12.46 11.19 -17.78
C SER A 85 11.57 10.25 -16.97
N GLY A 86 10.25 10.47 -16.95
CA GLY A 86 9.30 9.72 -16.12
C GLY A 86 9.45 9.98 -14.61
N ARG A 87 10.33 10.91 -14.22
CA ARG A 87 10.45 11.38 -12.84
C ARG A 87 9.32 12.36 -12.59
N PHE A 88 8.16 11.85 -12.15
CA PHE A 88 7.07 12.71 -11.69
C PHE A 88 7.63 13.70 -10.67
N ILE A 89 7.38 15.00 -10.86
CA ILE A 89 7.55 15.98 -9.78
C ILE A 89 6.52 15.59 -8.73
N VAL A 90 6.96 14.83 -7.72
CA VAL A 90 6.12 14.46 -6.59
C VAL A 90 5.78 15.76 -5.88
N LYS A 91 4.54 16.24 -6.04
CA LYS A 91 4.05 17.34 -5.23
C LYS A 91 4.22 16.95 -3.76
N PRO A 92 4.78 17.81 -2.89
CA PRO A 92 4.96 17.48 -1.49
C PRO A 92 3.60 17.07 -0.89
N SER A 93 3.60 15.94 -0.19
CA SER A 93 2.40 15.43 0.49
C SER A 93 1.93 16.45 1.54
N THR A 94 0.67 16.85 1.47
CA THR A 94 0.02 17.75 2.45
C THR A 94 -0.30 17.06 3.78
N LYS A 95 -0.12 15.75 3.88
CA LYS A 95 -0.31 15.01 5.14
C LYS A 95 0.92 15.18 6.03
N ILE A 96 0.71 15.59 7.28
CA ILE A 96 1.71 15.50 8.35
C ILE A 96 2.16 14.05 8.42
N GLN A 97 3.33 13.76 7.85
CA GLN A 97 3.90 12.43 7.98
C GLN A 97 4.49 12.35 9.38
N PRO A 98 4.06 11.39 10.22
CA PRO A 98 4.73 11.17 11.48
C PRO A 98 6.22 10.95 11.17
N ASP A 99 7.10 11.62 11.92
CA ASP A 99 8.55 11.54 11.71
C ASP A 99 8.93 10.08 11.48
N ARG A 100 9.51 9.78 10.32
CA ARG A 100 9.85 8.41 9.95
C ARG A 100 10.82 7.80 10.97
N PHE A 101 11.56 8.65 11.68
CA PHE A 101 12.51 8.28 12.70
C PHE A 101 11.87 8.31 14.09
N TRP A 102 12.10 7.25 14.85
CA TRP A 102 11.78 7.19 16.27
C TRP A 102 12.94 7.80 17.04
N LYS A 103 12.70 8.92 17.73
CA LYS A 103 13.70 9.53 18.61
C LYS A 103 13.91 8.65 19.84
N GLU A 104 15.06 8.78 20.48
CA GLU A 104 15.34 8.03 21.70
C GLU A 104 14.29 8.32 22.78
N SER A 105 13.87 9.58 22.92
CA SER A 105 12.78 10.00 23.80
C SER A 105 11.48 9.25 23.52
N ASP A 106 11.11 9.10 22.24
CA ASP A 106 9.88 8.41 21.84
C ASP A 106 9.96 6.91 22.18
N ILE A 107 11.16 6.32 22.06
CA ILE A 107 11.43 4.92 22.38
C ILE A 107 11.31 4.71 23.90
N SER A 108 11.92 5.58 24.70
CA SER A 108 11.83 5.53 26.16
C SER A 108 10.38 5.71 26.65
N GLN A 109 9.66 6.69 26.08
CA GLN A 109 8.24 6.90 26.40
C GLN A 109 7.38 5.71 26.01
N LEU A 110 7.59 5.14 24.82
CA LEU A 110 6.88 3.94 24.39
C LEU A 110 7.16 2.76 25.32
N ALA A 111 8.42 2.53 25.69
CA ALA A 111 8.79 1.43 26.60
C ALA A 111 8.10 1.54 27.96
N LEU A 112 8.01 2.77 28.49
CA LEU A 112 7.38 3.04 29.78
C LEU A 112 5.85 2.90 29.73
N LEU A 113 5.20 3.45 28.70
CA LEU A 113 3.75 3.59 28.65
C LEU A 113 3.04 2.40 28.00
N TYR A 114 3.69 1.68 27.08
CA TYR A 114 3.05 0.63 26.31
C TYR A 114 2.40 -0.51 27.12
N PRO A 115 2.97 -0.95 28.27
CA PRO A 115 2.37 -2.02 29.06
C PRO A 115 0.97 -1.69 29.58
N ASP A 116 0.75 -0.44 30.01
CA ASP A 116 -0.39 -0.04 30.84
C ASP A 116 -1.26 1.08 30.26
N THR A 117 -0.82 1.77 29.21
CA THR A 117 -1.58 2.89 28.64
C THR A 117 -2.49 2.42 27.51
N PRO A 118 -3.79 2.79 27.49
CA PRO A 118 -4.70 2.49 26.38
C PRO A 118 -4.18 3.04 25.04
N MET A 119 -4.47 2.34 23.95
CA MET A 119 -3.98 2.72 22.62
C MET A 119 -4.40 4.14 22.18
N PRO A 120 -5.64 4.62 22.42
CA PRO A 120 -6.02 5.99 22.08
C PRO A 120 -5.14 7.05 22.76
N GLU A 121 -4.74 6.80 24.00
CA GLU A 121 -3.88 7.70 24.75
C GLU A 121 -2.43 7.64 24.27
N LEU A 122 -1.92 6.44 23.93
CA LEU A 122 -0.61 6.29 23.29
C LEU A 122 -0.52 7.06 21.95
N ILE A 123 -1.59 7.03 21.14
CA ILE A 123 -1.65 7.80 19.89
C ILE A 123 -1.54 9.31 20.18
N ARG A 124 -2.28 9.80 21.19
CA ARG A 124 -2.26 11.20 21.60
C ARG A 124 -0.89 11.63 22.12
N LEU A 125 -0.27 10.81 22.97
CA LEU A 125 1.01 11.12 23.61
C LEU A 125 2.19 11.06 22.64
N LEU A 126 2.23 10.04 21.77
CA LEU A 126 3.34 9.84 20.83
C LEU A 126 3.15 10.57 19.50
N GLY A 127 1.95 11.09 19.21
CA GLY A 127 1.63 11.74 17.94
C GLY A 127 1.76 10.80 16.74
N ARG A 128 1.58 9.49 16.95
CA ARG A 128 1.85 8.44 15.95
C ARG A 128 0.62 7.55 15.75
N PRO A 129 0.38 7.05 14.52
CA PRO A 129 -0.73 6.14 14.28
C PRO A 129 -0.52 4.81 15.01
N LYS A 130 -1.64 4.16 15.39
CA LYS A 130 -1.64 2.89 16.15
C LYS A 130 -0.77 1.81 15.51
N GLU A 131 -0.76 1.72 14.17
CA GLU A 131 0.04 0.75 13.43
C GLU A 131 1.54 0.96 13.66
N ALA A 132 2.01 2.21 13.64
CA ALA A 132 3.42 2.53 13.89
C ALA A 132 3.83 2.18 15.32
N ILE A 133 2.95 2.46 16.29
CA ILE A 133 3.15 2.12 17.70
C ILE A 133 3.25 0.60 17.88
N TYR A 134 2.32 -0.18 17.33
CA TYR A 134 2.35 -1.65 17.40
C TYR A 134 3.62 -2.23 16.77
N GLN A 135 3.99 -1.76 15.59
CA GLN A 135 5.17 -2.25 14.88
C GLN A 135 6.45 -1.95 15.68
N LYS A 136 6.56 -0.74 16.23
CA LYS A 136 7.72 -0.37 17.04
C LYS A 136 7.76 -1.18 18.34
N ALA A 137 6.64 -1.29 19.06
CA ALA A 137 6.56 -2.08 20.28
C ALA A 137 6.93 -3.54 20.04
N ARG A 138 6.45 -4.15 18.95
CA ARG A 138 6.84 -5.51 18.55
C ARG A 138 8.34 -5.63 18.28
N LYS A 139 8.94 -4.66 17.58
CA LYS A 139 10.39 -4.64 17.31
C LYS A 139 11.23 -4.51 18.59
N LEU A 140 10.71 -3.78 19.58
CA LEU A 140 11.32 -3.61 20.90
C LEU A 140 11.01 -4.76 21.87
N GLY A 141 10.20 -5.74 21.48
CA GLY A 141 9.79 -6.85 22.36
C GLY A 141 8.83 -6.46 23.49
N LEU A 142 8.22 -5.27 23.43
CA LEU A 142 7.31 -4.78 24.46
C LEU A 142 6.01 -5.58 24.45
N LYS A 143 5.54 -5.93 25.64
CA LYS A 143 4.27 -6.64 25.86
C LYS A 143 3.31 -5.77 26.65
N ARG A 144 2.01 -6.01 26.46
CA ARG A 144 0.96 -5.39 27.27
C ARG A 144 0.74 -6.21 28.53
N ASN A 145 0.41 -5.54 29.64
CA ASN A 145 0.14 -6.23 30.90
C ASN A 145 -1.17 -7.04 30.85
N PRO A 146 -1.28 -8.12 31.65
CA PRO A 146 -2.43 -9.02 31.63
C PRO A 146 -3.81 -8.37 31.77
N PRO A 147 -4.01 -7.29 32.54
CA PRO A 147 -5.30 -6.58 32.57
C PRO A 147 -5.75 -6.09 31.19
N PHE A 148 -4.83 -5.78 30.27
CA PHE A 148 -5.17 -5.45 28.88
C PHE A 148 -5.37 -6.67 27.98
N LEU A 149 -4.97 -7.86 28.43
CA LEU A 149 -5.08 -9.11 27.69
C LEU A 149 -6.31 -9.93 28.11
N VAL A 150 -6.70 -9.85 29.38
CA VAL A 150 -7.72 -10.67 30.01
C VAL A 150 -8.87 -9.78 30.48
N TRP A 151 -10.09 -10.25 30.32
CA TRP A 151 -11.28 -9.61 30.91
C TRP A 151 -11.43 -10.09 32.35
N THR A 152 -11.51 -9.15 33.28
CA THR A 152 -11.81 -9.42 34.68
C THR A 152 -13.31 -9.66 34.87
N ALA A 153 -13.70 -10.39 35.92
CA ALA A 153 -15.10 -10.61 36.24
C ALA A 153 -15.89 -9.30 36.42
N SER A 154 -15.24 -8.25 36.94
CA SER A 154 -15.85 -6.92 37.06
C SER A 154 -16.09 -6.25 35.71
N GLU A 155 -15.13 -6.34 34.77
CA GLU A 155 -15.33 -5.83 33.41
C GLU A 155 -16.42 -6.62 32.66
N GLU A 156 -16.51 -7.93 32.87
CA GLU A 156 -17.57 -8.77 32.28
C GLU A 156 -18.95 -8.39 32.81
N ALA A 157 -19.10 -8.18 34.13
CA ALA A 157 -20.34 -7.72 34.73
C ALA A 157 -20.75 -6.35 34.19
N LYS A 158 -19.82 -5.39 34.15
CA LYS A 158 -20.06 -4.06 33.56
C LYS A 158 -20.42 -4.15 32.07
N LEU A 159 -19.80 -5.08 31.34
CA LEU A 159 -20.13 -5.29 29.93
C LEU A 159 -21.55 -5.83 29.79
N ALA A 160 -21.96 -6.80 30.59
CA ALA A 160 -23.31 -7.35 30.58
C ALA A 160 -24.37 -6.28 30.88
N GLU A 161 -24.09 -5.39 31.83
CA GLU A 161 -24.96 -4.30 32.23
C GLU A 161 -25.10 -3.22 31.15
N HIS A 162 -23.98 -2.74 30.61
CA HIS A 162 -23.98 -1.55 29.74
C HIS A 162 -24.07 -1.88 28.24
N TYR A 163 -23.72 -3.08 27.80
CA TYR A 163 -23.71 -3.43 26.38
C TYR A 163 -25.07 -3.27 25.67
N PRO A 164 -26.23 -3.59 26.28
CA PRO A 164 -27.52 -3.48 25.60
C PRO A 164 -27.85 -2.08 25.09
N GLU A 165 -27.62 -1.04 25.90
CA GLU A 165 -28.05 0.35 25.62
C GLU A 165 -26.91 1.30 25.22
N THR A 166 -25.66 1.05 25.62
CA THR A 166 -24.59 2.07 25.53
C THR A 166 -23.92 2.10 24.16
N PRO A 167 -23.81 3.26 23.48
CA PRO A 167 -23.13 3.38 22.20
C PRO A 167 -21.69 2.84 22.20
N MET A 168 -21.27 2.23 21.08
CA MET A 168 -19.95 1.58 21.00
C MET A 168 -18.80 2.55 21.25
N GLN A 169 -18.93 3.82 20.84
CA GLN A 169 -17.94 4.86 21.10
C GLN A 169 -17.71 5.06 22.61
N GLN A 170 -18.79 5.05 23.41
CA GLN A 170 -18.71 5.19 24.86
C GLN A 170 -18.13 3.92 25.50
N LEU A 171 -18.54 2.73 25.04
CA LEU A 171 -17.97 1.47 25.52
C LEU A 171 -16.45 1.40 25.29
N VAL A 172 -15.95 1.87 24.14
CA VAL A 172 -14.49 1.93 23.86
C VAL A 172 -13.76 2.80 24.88
N VAL A 173 -14.36 3.91 25.29
CA VAL A 173 -13.79 4.80 26.32
C VAL A 173 -13.83 4.12 27.69
N VAL A 174 -14.97 3.56 28.09
CA VAL A 174 -15.15 2.92 29.40
C VAL A 174 -14.21 1.72 29.60
N PHE A 175 -14.09 0.87 28.58
CA PHE A 175 -13.26 -0.33 28.68
C PHE A 175 -11.80 -0.11 28.26
N GLY A 176 -11.47 1.03 27.64
CA GLY A 176 -10.13 1.28 27.08
C GLY A 176 -9.70 0.26 26.01
N ARG A 177 -10.67 -0.42 25.38
CA ARG A 177 -10.47 -1.54 24.44
C ARG A 177 -11.07 -1.22 23.08
N PRO A 178 -10.49 -1.73 21.97
CA PRO A 178 -11.07 -1.53 20.65
C PRO A 178 -12.45 -2.20 20.55
N ASN A 179 -13.33 -1.61 19.74
CA ASN A 179 -14.69 -2.11 19.49
C ASN A 179 -14.71 -3.61 19.12
N THR A 180 -13.73 -4.09 18.35
CA THR A 180 -13.58 -5.50 17.96
C THR A 180 -13.41 -6.43 19.17
N ALA A 181 -12.66 -6.03 20.19
CA ALA A 181 -12.48 -6.80 21.41
C ALA A 181 -13.77 -6.85 22.24
N ILE A 182 -14.48 -5.72 22.31
CA ILE A 182 -15.77 -5.58 23.01
C ILE A 182 -16.82 -6.45 22.33
N TYR A 183 -16.98 -6.36 20.99
CA TYR A 183 -17.90 -7.21 20.24
C TYR A 183 -17.58 -8.70 20.39
N LYS A 184 -16.29 -9.06 20.30
CA LYS A 184 -15.86 -10.46 20.48
C LYS A 184 -16.25 -10.98 21.86
N LYS A 185 -16.04 -10.18 22.91
CA LYS A 185 -16.40 -10.57 24.27
C LYS A 185 -17.91 -10.64 24.46
N ALA A 186 -18.65 -9.62 24.02
CA ALA A 186 -20.11 -9.61 24.08
C ALA A 186 -20.72 -10.84 23.39
N ARG A 187 -20.23 -11.18 22.19
CA ARG A 187 -20.63 -12.38 21.47
C ARG A 187 -20.32 -13.67 22.24
N ALA A 188 -19.15 -13.75 22.88
CA ALA A 188 -18.77 -14.91 23.68
C ALA A 188 -19.67 -15.10 24.91
N HIS A 189 -20.22 -14.01 25.46
CA HIS A 189 -21.17 -14.03 26.58
C HIS A 189 -22.63 -14.01 26.13
N GLY A 190 -22.92 -14.12 24.83
CA GLY A 190 -24.30 -14.10 24.31
C GLY A 190 -25.03 -12.77 24.47
N LEU A 191 -24.33 -11.67 24.75
CA LEU A 191 -24.93 -10.36 24.97
C LEU A 191 -25.48 -9.79 23.66
N GLN A 192 -26.69 -9.24 23.72
CA GLN A 192 -27.39 -8.62 22.60
C GLN A 192 -27.63 -7.13 22.87
N ARG A 193 -27.80 -6.37 21.79
CA ARG A 193 -28.30 -4.99 21.87
C ARG A 193 -29.80 -5.00 22.12
N SER A 194 -30.30 -4.03 22.86
CA SER A 194 -31.73 -3.93 23.13
C SER A 194 -32.51 -3.42 21.92
N PRO A 195 -33.83 -3.69 21.86
CA PRO A 195 -34.70 -3.07 20.85
C PRO A 195 -34.67 -1.53 20.88
N SER A 196 -34.59 -0.92 22.07
CA SER A 196 -34.46 0.53 22.25
C SER A 196 -33.18 1.08 21.63
N PHE A 197 -32.05 0.37 21.79
CA PHE A 197 -30.80 0.75 21.14
C PHE A 197 -30.95 0.77 19.62
N PHE A 198 -31.60 -0.24 19.02
CA PHE A 198 -31.83 -0.27 17.57
C PHE A 198 -32.78 0.82 17.07
N ALA A 199 -33.71 1.28 17.90
CA ALA A 199 -34.60 2.40 17.60
C ALA A 199 -33.90 3.77 17.75
N SER A 200 -32.72 3.82 18.37
CA SER A 200 -31.96 5.05 18.55
C SER A 200 -31.12 5.43 17.33
N GLU A 201 -30.70 6.69 17.26
CA GLU A 201 -29.76 7.24 16.27
C GLU A 201 -28.38 6.54 16.26
N HIS A 202 -28.02 5.87 17.37
CA HIS A 202 -26.72 5.22 17.55
C HIS A 202 -26.61 3.85 16.88
N SER A 203 -27.73 3.30 16.38
CA SER A 203 -27.80 1.97 15.76
C SER A 203 -27.19 1.90 14.35
N GLY A 204 -26.87 3.05 13.75
CA GLY A 204 -26.41 3.13 12.36
C GLY A 204 -27.47 2.75 11.32
N ARG A 205 -28.74 2.57 11.71
CA ARG A 205 -29.88 2.39 10.78
C ARG A 205 -30.44 3.70 10.25
N PHE A 206 -30.08 4.82 10.87
CA PHE A 206 -30.36 6.16 10.37
C PHE A 206 -29.11 6.68 9.65
N SER A 207 -28.86 6.21 8.43
CA SER A 207 -27.87 6.79 7.50
C SER A 207 -28.30 6.55 6.07
#